data_AF-A0A927FVV8-F1
#
_entry.id   AF-A0A927FVV8-F1
#
_cell.length_a   1.000
_cell.length_b   1.000
_cell.length_c   1.000
_cell.angle_alpha   90.00
_cell.angle_beta   90.00
_cell.angle_gamma   90.00
#
_symmetry.space_group_name_H-M   'P 1'
#
loop_
_entity.id
_entity.type
_entity.pdbx_description
1 polymer ?
#
loop_
_entity_poly.entity_id
_entity_poly.type
_entity_poly.pdbx_seq_one_letter_code
_entity_poly.pdbx_strand_id
1 'polypeptide(L)' 'MDEQSLVQDLELELGHEKHRATYFIEGDLVHAMVDGKLYVAPINAEPAEAVIRGIIIEKALLDNYRPRHLG' A
#
# COMPACT_ATOMS: atom_id res chain seq x y z
N MET A 1 19.07 16.62 -12.12
CA MET A 1 18.56 15.46 -12.84
C MET A 1 17.22 15.18 -12.21
N ASP A 2 16.13 15.47 -12.91
CA ASP A 2 14.78 15.20 -12.44
C ASP A 2 14.61 13.68 -12.34
N GLU A 3 14.79 13.16 -11.14
CA GLU A 3 14.39 11.80 -10.79
C GLU A 3 12.87 11.75 -10.94
N GLN A 4 12.41 11.37 -12.12
CA GLN A 4 11.01 11.09 -12.39
C GLN A 4 10.64 9.85 -11.58
N SER A 5 10.30 10.04 -10.32
CA SER A 5 9.63 9.03 -9.51
C SER A 5 8.31 8.71 -10.19
N LEU A 6 8.32 7.66 -11.01
CA LEU A 6 7.17 7.22 -11.77
C LEU A 6 6.08 6.79 -10.77
N VAL A 7 4.99 7.55 -10.76
CA VAL A 7 3.82 7.24 -9.96
C VAL A 7 3.10 6.06 -10.61
N GLN A 8 2.92 4.98 -9.86
CA GLN A 8 2.24 3.76 -10.29
C GLN A 8 0.97 3.57 -9.47
N ASP A 9 -0.10 3.11 -10.11
CA ASP A 9 -1.32 2.69 -9.45
C ASP A 9 -1.38 1.17 -9.32
N LEU A 10 -1.89 0.71 -8.18
CA LEU A 10 -2.13 -0.70 -7.90
C LEU A 10 -3.56 -0.85 -7.39
N GLU A 11 -4.36 -1.65 -8.08
CA GLU A 11 -5.66 -2.12 -7.59
C GLU A 11 -5.51 -3.57 -7.13
N LEU A 12 -5.91 -3.85 -5.89
CA LEU A 12 -5.90 -5.18 -5.30
C LEU A 12 -7.31 -5.51 -4.82
N GLU A 13 -7.84 -6.64 -5.28
CA GLU A 13 -9.11 -7.19 -4.81
C GLU A 13 -8.83 -8.16 -3.66
N LEU A 14 -9.36 -7.86 -2.48
CA LEU A 14 -9.29 -8.69 -1.28
C LEU A 14 -10.70 -9.11 -0.88
N GLY A 15 -11.08 -10.34 -1.24
CA GLY A 15 -12.43 -10.85 -1.02
C GLY A 15 -13.46 -10.13 -1.91
N HIS A 16 -14.36 -9.36 -1.29
CA HIS A 16 -15.37 -8.55 -2.00
C HIS A 16 -15.02 -7.06 -2.03
N GLU A 17 -13.87 -6.68 -1.47
CA GLU A 17 -13.43 -5.28 -1.38
C GLU A 17 -12.30 -5.01 -2.37
N LYS A 18 -12.37 -3.86 -3.05
CA LYS A 18 -11.31 -3.36 -3.91
C LYS A 18 -10.54 -2.29 -3.18
N HIS A 19 -9.23 -2.47 -3.08
CA HIS A 19 -8.32 -1.51 -2.49
C HIS A 19 -7.44 -0.92 -3.57
N ARG A 20 -7.31 0.41 -3.58
CA ARG A 20 -6.45 1.12 -4.51
C ARG A 20 -5.30 1.78 -3.77
N ALA A 21 -4.11 1.59 -4.27
CA ALA A 21 -2.90 2.27 -3.84
C ALA A 21 -2.30 3.05 -5.00
N THR A 22 -1.62 4.15 -4.67
CA THR A 22 -0.79 4.89 -5.61
C THR A 22 0.57 5.06 -4.99
N TYR A 23 1.64 4.63 -5.65
CA TYR A 23 2.98 4.65 -5.06
C TYR A 23 4.04 5.17 -6.01
N PHE A 24 5.13 5.64 -5.42
CA PHE A 24 6.34 6.03 -6.15
C PHE A 24 7.57 5.57 -5.37
N ILE A 25 8.69 5.47 -6.07
CA ILE A 25 9.97 5.04 -5.52
C ILE A 25 10.88 6.27 -5.39
N GLU A 26 11.47 6.45 -4.22
CA GLU A 26 12.47 7.47 -3.91
C GLU A 26 13.68 6.77 -3.28
N GLY A 27 14.76 6.61 -4.05
CA GLY A 27 15.90 5.79 -3.65
C GLY A 27 15.49 4.34 -3.35
N ASP A 28 15.78 3.88 -2.12
CA ASP A 28 15.44 2.54 -1.63
C ASP A 28 14.11 2.51 -0.85
N LEU A 29 13.31 3.57 -0.94
CA LEU A 29 12.02 3.68 -0.25
C LEU A 29 10.87 3.69 -1.26
N VAL A 30 9.79 3.00 -0.92
CA VAL A 30 8.49 3.13 -1.57
C VAL A 30 7.59 3.99 -0.71
N HIS A 31 7.01 5.00 -1.34
CA HIS A 31 5.99 5.87 -0.76
C HIS A 31 4.66 5.49 -1.39
N ALA A 32 3.70 5.01 -0.59
CA ALA A 32 2.39 4.59 -1.07
C ALA A 32 1.25 5.32 -0.36
N MET A 33 0.33 5.84 -1.17
CA MET A 33 -0.95 6.36 -0.73
C MET A 33 -1.99 5.24 -0.80
N VAL A 34 -2.49 4.80 0.35
CA VAL A 34 -3.54 3.76 0.46
C VAL A 34 -4.70 4.34 1.26
N ASP A 35 -5.89 4.41 0.66
CA ASP A 35 -7.09 5.02 1.28
C ASP A 35 -6.84 6.41 1.88
N GLY A 36 -6.03 7.24 1.21
CA GLY A 36 -5.69 8.59 1.65
C GLY A 36 -4.68 8.67 2.80
N LYS A 37 -4.06 7.55 3.20
CA LYS A 37 -2.95 7.52 4.15
C LYS A 37 -1.64 7.21 3.44
N LEU A 38 -0.59 7.93 3.82
CA LEU A 38 0.77 7.71 3.33
C LEU A 38 1.45 6.62 4.17
N TYR A 39 1.98 5.62 3.48
CA TYR A 39 2.82 4.56 3.99
C TYR A 39 4.20 4.66 3.34
N VAL A 40 5.25 4.47 4.14
CA VAL A 40 6.64 4.50 3.66
C VAL A 40 7.30 3.21 4.11
N ALA A 41 7.90 2.48 3.17
CA ALA A 41 8.55 1.22 3.45
C ALA A 41 9.83 1.04 2.60
N PRO A 42 10.85 0.33 3.11
CA PRO A 42 12.03 0.02 2.33
C PRO A 42 11.73 -1.02 1.26
N ILE A 43 12.23 -0.76 0.04
CA ILE A 43 12.26 -1.71 -1.06
C ILE A 43 13.54 -2.51 -0.89
N ASN A 44 13.45 -3.62 -0.16
CA ASN A 44 14.61 -4.51 0.06
C ASN A 44 14.85 -5.36 -1.21
N ALA A 45 14.87 -6.68 -1.07
CA ALA A 45 15.01 -7.62 -2.20
C ALA A 45 13.69 -7.86 -2.97
N GLU A 46 12.58 -7.28 -2.53
CA GLU A 46 11.26 -7.48 -3.12
C GLU A 46 10.88 -6.30 -4.01
N PRO A 47 10.14 -6.54 -5.12
CA PRO A 47 9.64 -5.46 -5.95
C PRO A 47 8.69 -4.56 -5.15
N ALA A 48 8.72 -3.25 -5.42
CA ALA A 48 7.88 -2.27 -4.73
C ALA A 48 6.39 -2.67 -4.70
N GLU A 49 5.87 -3.23 -5.80
CA GLU A 49 4.49 -3.74 -5.86
C GLU A 49 4.21 -4.80 -4.77
N ALA A 50 5.13 -5.72 -4.51
CA ALA A 50 4.96 -6.74 -3.48
C ALA A 50 4.91 -6.12 -2.07
N VAL A 51 5.75 -5.12 -1.81
CA VAL A 51 5.73 -4.35 -0.56
C VAL A 51 4.38 -3.65 -0.40
N ILE A 52 3.85 -3.02 -1.46
CA ILE A 52 2.55 -2.33 -1.40
C ILE A 52 1.39 -3.31 -1.22
N ARG A 53 1.41 -4.46 -1.89
CA ARG A 53 0.42 -5.53 -1.65
C ARG A 53 0.43 -5.96 -0.18
N GLY A 54 1.60 -6.13 0.42
CA GLY A 54 1.74 -6.43 1.85
C GLY A 54 1.09 -5.37 2.74
N ILE A 55 1.34 -4.09 2.46
CA ILE A 55 0.72 -2.96 3.18
C ILE A 55 -0.81 -2.97 3.05
N ILE A 56 -1.34 -3.19 1.83
CA ILE A 56 -2.79 -3.27 1.60
C ILE A 56 -3.40 -4.44 2.37
N ILE A 57 -2.79 -5.61 2.33
CA ILE A 57 -3.26 -6.82 3.03
C ILE A 57 -3.25 -6.60 4.55
N GLU A 58 -2.15 -6.10 5.11
CA GLU A 58 -2.05 -5.82 6.55
C GLU A 58 -3.11 -4.81 7.00
N LYS A 59 -3.31 -3.74 6.22
CA LYS A 59 -4.37 -2.77 6.47
C LYS A 59 -5.76 -3.42 6.44
N ALA A 60 -6.07 -4.21 5.41
CA ALA A 60 -7.35 -4.87 5.27
C ALA A 60 -7.61 -5.86 6.42
N LEU A 61 -6.57 -6.56 6.89
CA LEU A 61 -6.65 -7.40 8.08
C LEU A 61 -6.96 -6.59 9.34
N LEU A 62 -6.27 -5.46 9.55
CA LEU A 62 -6.49 -4.59 10.71
C LEU A 62 -7.88 -3.95 10.71
N ASP A 63 -8.38 -3.53 9.55
CA ASP A 63 -9.74 -2.96 9.42
C ASP A 63 -10.81 -4.03 9.69
N ASN A 64 -10.61 -5.27 9.23
CA ASN A 64 -11.48 -6.41 9.53
C ASN A 64 -11.35 -6.91 10.99
N TYR A 65 -10.21 -6.66 11.64
CA TYR A 65 -9.97 -7.01 13.04
C TYR A 65 -10.52 -5.98 14.04
N ARG A 66 -11.07 -4.85 13.59
CA ARG A 66 -11.78 -3.94 14.50
C ARG A 66 -12.91 -4.75 15.15
N PRO A 67 -12.85 -5.02 16.47
CA PRO A 67 -13.94 -5.71 17.13
C PRO A 67 -15.17 -4.85 16.88
N ARG A 68 -16.17 -5.45 16.23
CA ARG A 68 -17.53 -4.93 16.21
C ARG A 68 -17.88 -4.62 17.66
N HIS A 69 -17.70 -3.36 18.06
CA HIS A 69 -18.15 -2.90 19.36
C HIS A 69 -19.65 -3.18 19.38
N LEU A 70 -20.05 -4.09 20.27
CA LEU A 70 -21.44 -4.30 20.63
C LEU A 70 -22.05 -2.92 20.93
N GLY A 71 -23.02 -2.53 20.12
CA GLY A 71 -24.03 -1.54 20.47
C GLY A 71 -25.31 -2.25 20.86
#